data_AF-A0A3D5HES3-F1
#
_entry.id   AF-A0A3D5HES3-F1
#
_cell.length_a   1.000
_cell.length_b   1.000
_cell.length_c   1.000
_cell.angle_alpha   90.00
_cell.angle_beta   90.00
_cell.angle_gamma   90.00
#
_symmetry.space_group_name_H-M   'P 1'
#
loop_
_entity.id
_entity.type
_entity.pdbx_description
1 polymer ?
#
loop_
_entity_poly.entity_id
_entity_poly.type
_entity_poly.pdbx_seq_one_letter_code
_entity_poly.pdbx_strand_id
1 'polypeptide(L)' 'MTDLEAHVNADGRDKLVKQVREKINELGITYIYYQFISVTGRIVGKGIPADHWERTAERGFQLVYGSTANLFVDRHG' A
#
# COMPACT_ATOMS: atom_id res chain seq x y z
N MET A 1 0.13 -1.15 -23.48
CA MET A 1 -0.12 -0.58 -22.15
C MET A 1 -1.05 -1.53 -21.42
N THR A 2 -0.66 -2.02 -20.25
CA THR A 2 -1.51 -2.88 -19.42
C THR A 2 -2.56 -2.06 -18.68
N ASP A 3 -3.64 -2.68 -18.21
CA ASP A 3 -4.65 -1.98 -17.38
C ASP A 3 -4.05 -1.34 -16.14
N LEU A 4 -3.03 -1.99 -15.55
CA LEU A 4 -2.29 -1.45 -14.42
C LEU A 4 -1.54 -0.17 -14.80
N GLU A 5 -0.84 -0.18 -15.93
CA GLU A 5 -0.12 1.01 -16.43
C GLU A 5 -1.10 2.14 -16.74
N ALA A 6 -2.26 1.85 -17.34
CA ALA A 6 -3.28 2.86 -17.61
C ALA A 6 -3.84 3.46 -16.30
N HIS A 7 -4.08 2.62 -15.29
CA HIS A 7 -4.55 3.07 -13.98
C HIS A 7 -3.51 3.93 -13.24
N VAL A 8 -2.24 3.50 -13.22
CA VAL A 8 -1.15 4.23 -12.55
C VAL A 8 -0.87 5.56 -13.23
N ASN A 9 -1.03 5.64 -14.55
CA ASN A 9 -0.81 6.86 -15.33
C ASN A 9 -2.09 7.67 -15.58
N ALA A 10 -3.17 7.39 -14.85
CA ALA A 10 -4.43 8.12 -15.02
C ALA A 10 -4.26 9.62 -14.78
N ASP A 11 -4.83 10.44 -15.67
CA ASP A 11 -4.74 11.89 -15.60
C ASP A 11 -5.23 12.43 -14.25
N GLY A 12 -4.43 13.30 -13.64
CA GLY A 12 -4.73 13.93 -12.35
C GLY A 12 -4.43 13.08 -11.12
N ARG A 13 -3.99 11.82 -11.27
CA ARG A 13 -3.58 10.97 -10.15
C ARG A 13 -2.41 11.57 -9.36
N ASP A 14 -1.47 12.21 -10.03
CA ASP A 14 -0.32 12.88 -9.42
C ASP A 14 -0.75 13.96 -8.41
N LYS A 15 -1.82 14.70 -8.72
CA LYS A 15 -2.40 15.70 -7.83
C LYS A 15 -3.02 15.06 -6.59
N LEU A 16 -3.73 13.94 -6.77
CA LEU A 16 -4.30 13.18 -5.65
C LEU A 16 -3.21 12.64 -4.71
N VAL A 17 -2.11 12.13 -5.26
CA VAL A 17 -0.96 11.68 -4.46
C VAL A 17 -0.37 12.83 -3.63
N LYS A 18 -0.24 14.03 -4.20
CA LYS A 18 0.25 15.23 -3.48
C LYS A 18 -0.72 15.69 -2.38
N GLN A 19 -2.03 15.64 -2.62
CA GLN A 19 -3.04 15.96 -1.59
C GLN A 19 -2.93 15.04 -0.36
N VAL A 20 -2.66 13.75 -0.58
CA VAL A 20 -2.43 12.81 0.53
C VAL A 20 -1.13 13.15 1.27
N ARG A 21 -0.06 13.56 0.57
CA ARG A 21 1.17 14.04 1.20
C ARG A 21 0.92 15.26 2.08
N GLU A 22 0.17 16.25 1.59
CA GLU A 22 -0.21 17.42 2.38
C GLU A 22 -0.93 16.99 3.65
N LYS A 23 -1.86 16.03 3.55
CA LYS A 23 -2.59 15.52 4.72
C LYS A 23 -1.70 14.76 5.71
N ILE A 24 -0.75 13.96 5.20
CA ILE A 24 0.27 13.28 6.02
C ILE A 24 1.06 14.29 6.85
N ASN A 25 1.48 15.40 6.22
CA ASN A 25 2.26 16.44 6.87
C ASN A 25 1.41 17.21 7.90
N GLU A 26 0.18 17.59 7.54
CA GLU A 26 -0.77 18.29 8.42
C GLU A 26 -1.05 17.50 9.70
N LEU A 27 -1.21 16.18 9.58
CA LEU A 27 -1.51 15.29 10.70
C LEU A 27 -0.27 14.81 11.46
N GLY A 28 0.94 15.15 11.00
CA GLY A 28 2.19 14.66 11.60
C GLY A 28 2.37 13.13 11.51
N ILE A 29 1.87 12.50 10.45
CA ILE A 29 1.97 11.04 10.27
C ILE A 29 3.42 10.67 9.92
N THR A 30 4.04 9.85 10.77
CA THR A 30 5.42 9.37 10.57
C THR A 30 5.47 7.95 9.97
N TYR A 31 4.36 7.22 10.00
CA TYR A 31 4.30 5.82 9.60
C TYR A 31 2.93 5.47 9.00
N ILE A 32 2.91 4.71 7.92
CA ILE A 32 1.69 4.29 7.21
C ILE A 32 1.60 2.76 7.25
N TYR A 33 0.43 2.25 7.65
CA TYR A 33 0.12 0.83 7.56
C TYR A 33 -0.68 0.54 6.29
N TYR A 34 -0.03 -0.05 5.30
CA TYR A 34 -0.66 -0.45 4.05
C TYR A 34 -1.35 -1.80 4.22
N GLN A 35 -2.67 -1.77 4.38
CA GLN A 35 -3.49 -2.95 4.64
C GLN A 35 -4.16 -3.49 3.38
N PHE A 36 -4.33 -4.81 3.33
CA PHE A 36 -5.15 -5.51 2.34
C PHE A 36 -5.74 -6.78 2.96
N ILE A 37 -6.73 -7.36 2.28
CA ILE A 37 -7.40 -8.59 2.72
C ILE A 37 -6.70 -9.77 2.04
N SER A 38 -6.18 -10.69 2.85
CA SER A 38 -5.62 -11.96 2.36
C SER A 38 -6.72 -12.90 1.83
N VAL A 39 -6.34 -13.93 1.08
CA VAL A 39 -7.29 -14.93 0.54
C VAL A 39 -8.06 -15.69 1.64
N THR A 40 -7.53 -15.70 2.86
CA THR A 40 -8.19 -16.30 4.04
C THR A 40 -9.13 -15.33 4.78
N GLY A 41 -9.35 -14.13 4.24
CA GLY A 41 -10.24 -13.12 4.82
C GLY A 41 -9.64 -12.31 5.97
N ARG A 42 -8.33 -12.43 6.23
CA ARG A 42 -7.65 -11.69 7.30
C ARG A 42 -7.02 -10.40 6.78
N ILE A 43 -7.09 -9.36 7.60
CA ILE A 43 -6.38 -8.09 7.37
C ILE A 43 -4.89 -8.32 7.64
N VAL A 44 -4.08 -8.12 6.62
CA VAL A 44 -2.61 -8.16 6.70
C VAL A 44 -2.06 -6.88 6.07
N GLY A 45 -0.79 -6.58 6.29
CA GLY A 45 -0.23 -5.35 5.77
C GLY A 45 1.25 -5.17 6.02
N LYS A 46 1.73 -3.98 5.66
CA LYS A 46 3.12 -3.57 5.85
C LYS A 46 3.15 -2.15 6.39
N GLY A 47 3.91 -1.98 7.47
CA GLY A 47 4.29 -0.67 7.96
C GLY A 47 5.45 -0.09 7.15
N ILE A 48 5.33 1.16 6.72
CA ILE A 48 6.37 1.87 5.96
C ILE A 48 6.46 3.31 6.47
N PRO A 49 7.66 3.89 6.64
CA PRO A 49 7.83 5.32 6.92
C PRO A 49 7.06 6.20 5.94
N ALA A 50 6.42 7.24 6.46
CA ALA A 50 5.59 8.14 5.64
C ALA A 50 6.40 8.84 4.53
N ASP A 51 7.72 8.99 4.69
CA ASP A 51 8.64 9.54 3.68
C ASP A 51 8.63 8.78 2.35
N HIS A 52 8.15 7.54 2.33
CA HIS A 52 8.09 6.72 1.12
C HIS A 52 6.72 6.76 0.41
N TRP A 53 5.76 7.56 0.88
CA TRP A 53 4.39 7.61 0.35
C TRP A 53 4.33 7.69 -1.18
N GLU A 54 5.00 8.65 -1.82
CA GLU A 54 4.92 8.87 -3.27
C GLU A 54 5.49 7.67 -4.03
N ARG A 55 6.63 7.13 -3.58
CA ARG A 55 7.25 5.95 -4.19
C ARG A 55 6.36 4.72 -4.06
N THR A 56 5.73 4.53 -2.90
CA THR A 56 4.79 3.42 -2.68
C THR A 56 3.51 3.60 -3.50
N ALA A 57 3.02 4.83 -3.65
CA ALA A 57 1.87 5.12 -4.50
C ALA A 57 2.18 4.88 -5.98
N GLU A 58 3.39 5.16 -6.46
CA GLU A 58 3.79 4.91 -7.84
C GLU A 58 4.04 3.42 -8.13
N ARG A 59 4.77 2.72 -7.25
CA ARG A 59 5.35 1.40 -7.56
C ARG A 59 4.76 0.25 -6.76
N GLY A 60 3.88 0.54 -5.81
CA GLY A 60 3.43 -0.42 -4.81
C GLY A 60 4.53 -0.75 -3.79
N PHE A 61 4.26 -1.77 -2.98
CA PHE A 61 5.19 -2.26 -1.96
C PHE A 61 5.31 -3.78 -2.07
N GLN A 62 6.54 -4.27 -1.88
CA GLN A 62 6.80 -5.70 -1.94
C GLN A 62 6.50 -6.38 -0.59
N LEU A 63 5.91 -7.56 -0.69
CA LEU A 63 5.68 -8.48 0.40
C LEU A 63 6.38 -9.81 0.14
N VAL A 64 6.51 -10.62 1.18
CA VAL A 64 7.02 -12.00 1.07
C VAL A 64 6.03 -12.86 0.27
N TYR A 65 6.55 -13.87 -0.43
CA TYR A 65 5.82 -14.66 -1.43
C TYR A 65 4.49 -15.26 -0.94
N GLY A 66 4.36 -15.60 0.34
CA GLY A 66 3.12 -16.15 0.92
C GLY A 66 2.28 -15.16 1.75
N SER A 67 2.59 -13.86 1.69
CA SER A 67 1.84 -12.83 2.44
C SER A 67 0.38 -12.71 2.01
N THR A 68 0.07 -12.96 0.74
CA THR A 68 -1.30 -12.99 0.21
C THR A 68 -2.10 -14.19 0.72
N ALA A 69 -1.41 -15.30 1.04
CA ALA A 69 -1.97 -16.51 1.64
C ALA A 69 -2.07 -16.47 3.16
N ASN A 70 -1.40 -15.51 3.81
CA ASN A 70 -1.23 -15.46 5.25
C ASN A 70 -0.57 -16.75 5.78
N LEU A 71 0.75 -16.87 5.59
CA LEU A 71 1.56 -18.01 6.01
C LEU A 71 1.45 -18.22 7.52
N PHE A 72 0.55 -19.12 7.91
CA PHE A 72 0.44 -19.68 9.23
C PHE A 72 0.99 -21.09 9.24
N VAL A 73 1.47 -21.54 10.40
CA VAL A 73 2.00 -22.91 10.54
C VAL A 73 0.84 -23.91 10.58
N ASP A 74 -0.35 -23.48 11.05
CA ASP A 74 -1.55 -24.31 11.07
C ASP A 74 -2.88 -23.52 10.95
N ARG A 75 -4.02 -24.23 11.07
CA ARG A 75 -5.38 -23.67 10.92
C ARG A 75 -5.79 -22.73 12.07
N HIS A 76 -5.09 -22.77 13.19
CA HIS A 76 -5.31 -21.92 14.35
C HIS A 76 -4.53 -20.60 14.25
N GLY A 77 -3.51 -20.55 13.38
CA GLY A 77 -2.67 -19.38 13.12
C GLY A 77 -1.25 -19.62 13.62
#